data_AF-A0AAW2S0X8-F1
#
_entry.id   AF-A0AAW2S0X8-F1
#
_cell.length_a   1.000
_cell.length_b   1.000
_cell.length_c   1.000
_cell.angle_alpha   90.00
_cell.angle_beta   90.00
_cell.angle_gamma   90.00
#
_symmetry.space_group_name_H-M   'P 1'
#
loop_
_entity.id
_entity.type
_entity.pdbx_description
1 polymer ?
#
loop_
_entity_poly.entity_id
_entity_poly.type
_entity_poly.pdbx_seq_one_letter_code
_entity_poly.pdbx_strand_id
1 'polypeptide(L)'
;MTVAVLVAPAADVHSVLCCVDLSKRPAASRNLLSSSKLSLRSNLPVRVSLVVRCSKVDGNGSSVKRTTLHDLYEMEGQSPWYDNLCRPVTDLIPLIESGVRGVTSNPAIFQKAISTSSAYNDQFRELVQSGKDIESAYWELVVKDIQDACKLFEPIYDQTDGADGYVSVEVSPKLADDTENTIEAAKWLHQWVDRPNVYIKIPATAPCIPSIKEVIARGISVNVTLIFSLARYEALMLTWMVLRHLGSVISREYLGLHRLWGVLMYQVASTGAYILSHARILQLIFSLARYEAVIDAYLDGLEASGLSDLSRVTSVASFFVSRVDTLVDKLLEKIGTPEALDLRGKAANAQAALAYQLYQKKFSGPRWEALVKKGAKKQRLLWASTSVKNPAYPDTLYVAPLIGPDTVSTMPDQALQAFVDHGKVARTIDSNVSEAEGIYSALEKLGIDWSYVGSQLELEGVDSFKKSFDSLLDSLQEKANSLKLVSM
;
A
#
# COMPACT_ATOMS: atom_id res chain seq x y z
N MET A 1 19.32 34.50 18.20
CA MET A 1 18.95 33.09 17.95
C MET A 1 18.05 32.70 19.10
N THR A 2 16.73 32.71 18.89
CA THR A 2 15.74 32.43 19.94
C THR A 2 15.31 30.98 19.74
N VAL A 3 15.59 30.11 20.69
CA VAL A 3 15.14 28.71 20.66
C VAL A 3 13.81 28.66 21.40
N ALA A 4 12.71 28.45 20.68
CA ALA A 4 11.42 28.12 21.28
C ALA A 4 11.31 26.59 21.39
N VAL A 5 11.20 26.07 22.61
CA VAL A 5 10.93 24.65 22.86
C VAL A 5 9.44 24.53 23.18
N LEU A 6 8.68 23.96 22.24
CA LEU A 6 7.28 23.59 22.48
C LEU A 6 7.24 22.17 23.04
N VAL A 7 6.79 22.03 24.28
CA VAL A 7 6.46 20.75 24.92
C VAL A 7 4.94 20.65 24.97
N ALA A 8 4.36 19.65 24.30
CA ALA A 8 2.94 19.33 24.43
C ALA A 8 2.67 18.67 25.79
N PRO A 9 1.59 19.02 26.51
CA PRO A 9 1.37 18.50 27.87
C PRO A 9 0.79 17.10 27.82
N ALA A 10 1.48 16.14 28.46
CA ALA A 10 0.82 15.03 29.15
C ALA A 10 0.66 15.44 30.62
N ALA A 11 -0.45 15.03 31.23
CA ALA A 11 -0.91 15.46 32.54
C ALA A 11 0.17 15.38 33.66
N ASP A 12 0.10 16.37 34.56
CA ASP A 12 0.73 16.49 35.88
C ASP A 12 2.26 16.75 36.02
N VAL A 13 2.54 18.03 36.29
CA VAL A 13 3.54 18.64 37.22
C VAL A 13 5.04 18.32 37.05
N HIS A 14 5.79 19.24 36.41
CA HIS A 14 6.83 20.12 37.01
C HIS A 14 7.59 20.86 35.88
N SER A 15 7.65 22.19 35.96
CA SER A 15 8.32 23.06 34.99
C SER A 15 9.85 22.83 34.95
N VAL A 16 10.39 22.46 33.78
CA VAL A 16 11.85 22.43 33.55
C VAL A 16 12.28 23.80 33.03
N LEU A 17 13.01 24.57 33.85
CA LEU A 17 13.64 25.82 33.43
C LEU A 17 14.92 25.49 32.64
N CYS A 18 14.99 25.86 31.37
CA CYS A 18 16.19 25.72 30.54
C CYS A 18 16.81 27.11 30.36
N CYS A 19 17.91 27.40 31.06
CA CYS A 19 18.65 28.66 30.91
C CYS A 19 19.84 28.45 29.96
N VAL A 20 19.93 29.29 28.92
CA VAL A 20 21.10 29.40 28.05
C VAL A 20 21.72 30.77 28.26
N ASP A 21 22.91 30.82 28.85
CA ASP A 21 23.69 32.05 28.99
C ASP A 21 24.62 32.21 27.77
N LEU A 22 24.43 33.29 27.01
CA LEU A 22 25.28 33.66 25.88
C LEU A 22 26.00 34.97 26.21
N SER A 23 26.90 34.91 27.18
CA SER A 23 27.84 36.00 27.48
C SER A 23 29.28 35.57 27.19
N LYS A 24 29.72 35.76 25.93
CA LYS A 24 31.10 36.13 25.51
C LYS A 24 31.28 36.08 23.99
N ARG A 25 31.58 37.24 23.38
CA ARG A 25 32.50 37.39 22.22
C ARG A 25 33.77 38.06 22.78
N PRO A 26 35.00 37.87 22.25
CA PRO A 26 35.41 37.75 20.83
C PRO A 26 36.40 36.56 20.63
N ALA A 27 37.09 36.26 19.52
CA ALA A 27 37.47 36.89 18.25
C ALA A 27 37.75 35.78 17.20
N ALA A 28 38.03 36.17 15.96
CA ALA A 28 38.15 35.32 14.78
C ALA A 28 39.20 34.18 14.85
N SER A 29 38.79 32.97 14.47
CA SER A 29 39.62 32.00 13.73
C SER A 29 38.73 30.96 13.05
N ARG A 30 38.91 30.76 11.73
CA ARG A 30 38.36 29.61 10.99
C ARG A 30 39.02 28.34 11.54
N ASN A 31 38.27 27.47 12.20
CA ASN A 31 38.39 26.01 12.19
C ASN A 31 37.42 25.36 13.19
N LEU A 32 36.70 24.33 12.73
CA LEU A 32 36.04 23.25 13.49
C LEU A 32 35.11 23.66 14.65
N LEU A 33 33.80 23.76 14.35
CA LEU A 33 32.77 23.70 15.39
C LEU A 33 32.70 22.28 15.96
N SER A 34 33.35 22.10 17.10
CA SER A 34 33.20 20.95 17.99
C SER A 34 31.76 20.86 18.50
N SER A 35 31.21 19.64 18.52
CA SER A 35 29.87 19.33 19.02
C SER A 35 29.71 19.78 20.48
N SER A 36 28.81 20.75 20.69
CA SER A 36 28.41 21.14 22.05
C SER A 36 27.58 20.00 22.65
N LYS A 37 28.13 19.32 23.67
CA LYS A 37 27.41 18.29 24.43
C LYS A 37 26.34 18.96 25.30
N LEU A 38 25.06 18.72 25.00
CA LEU A 38 23.98 18.95 25.95
C LEU A 38 24.00 17.81 26.99
N SER A 39 24.12 18.15 28.27
CA SER A 39 23.92 17.18 29.35
C SER A 39 22.65 17.52 30.12
N LEU A 40 21.68 16.61 30.09
CA LEU A 40 20.53 16.62 31.00
C LEU A 40 20.95 15.91 32.29
N ARG A 41 20.86 16.60 33.44
CA ARG A 41 20.91 15.94 34.76
C ARG A 41 19.47 15.72 35.23
N SER A 42 19.04 14.46 35.29
CA SER A 42 17.86 14.05 36.06
C SER A 42 18.27 13.03 37.12
N ASN A 43 17.67 13.12 38.31
CA ASN A 43 17.95 12.20 39.43
C ASN A 43 17.12 10.89 39.38
N LEU A 44 16.57 10.52 38.21
CA LEU A 44 15.76 9.31 38.03
C LEU A 44 16.04 8.68 36.65
N PRO A 45 16.09 7.34 36.54
CA PRO A 45 16.43 6.66 35.30
C PRO A 45 15.21 6.64 34.37
N VAL A 46 15.02 7.70 33.60
CA VAL A 46 14.03 7.73 32.52
C VAL A 46 14.79 7.67 31.19
N ARG A 47 14.70 6.54 30.48
CA ARG A 47 15.15 6.43 29.10
C ARG A 47 14.07 7.02 28.19
N VAL A 48 14.12 8.32 27.93
CA VAL A 48 13.38 8.94 26.82
C VAL A 48 14.38 9.33 25.75
N SER A 49 14.17 8.86 24.53
CA SER A 49 14.89 9.32 23.34
C SER A 49 14.43 10.74 23.00
N LEU A 50 15.30 11.72 23.21
CA LEU A 50 15.04 13.11 22.86
C LEU A 50 15.37 13.31 21.36
N VAL A 51 14.35 13.54 20.52
CA VAL A 51 14.55 13.90 19.11
C VAL A 51 14.65 15.41 19.00
N VAL A 52 15.85 15.92 18.70
CA VAL A 52 16.08 17.34 18.42
C VAL A 52 15.97 17.55 16.92
N ARG A 53 14.87 18.15 16.45
CA ARG A 53 14.76 18.63 15.06
C ARG A 53 15.37 20.03 14.95
N CYS A 54 16.58 20.11 14.39
CA CYS A 54 17.11 21.39 13.91
C CYS A 54 16.54 21.65 12.52
N SER A 55 15.63 22.63 12.39
CA SER A 55 15.29 23.18 11.09
C SER A 55 16.47 24.02 10.58
N LYS A 56 17.16 23.56 9.54
CA LYS A 56 17.99 24.46 8.73
C LYS A 56 17.05 25.44 8.04
N VAL A 57 17.14 26.71 8.42
CA VAL A 57 16.55 27.81 7.67
C VAL A 57 17.59 28.21 6.63
N ASP A 58 17.56 27.55 5.47
CA ASP A 58 18.30 28.00 4.31
C ASP A 58 17.44 29.07 3.60
N GLY A 59 17.91 30.32 3.62
CA GLY A 59 17.62 31.41 2.65
C GLY A 59 16.16 31.72 2.28
N ASN A 60 15.70 32.91 2.69
CA ASN A 60 14.38 33.53 2.40
C ASN A 60 13.18 32.70 2.86
N GLY A 61 12.56 33.11 3.96
CA GLY A 61 11.37 32.49 4.53
C GLY A 61 10.12 32.56 3.65
N SER A 62 10.12 31.91 2.49
CA SER A 62 8.90 31.38 1.91
C SER A 62 8.44 30.25 2.84
N SER A 63 7.39 30.51 3.61
CA SER A 63 6.64 29.42 4.22
C SER A 63 6.24 28.49 3.08
N VAL A 64 6.74 27.25 3.05
CA VAL A 64 6.18 26.21 2.18
C VAL A 64 4.68 26.25 2.42
N LYS A 65 3.91 26.53 1.37
CA LYS A 65 2.47 26.72 1.49
C LYS A 65 1.88 25.36 1.84
N ARG A 66 1.64 25.16 3.13
CA ARG A 66 1.09 23.92 3.69
C ARG A 66 -0.24 23.61 2.99
N THR A 67 -0.43 22.36 2.62
CA THR A 67 -1.60 21.85 1.89
C THR A 67 -2.28 20.75 2.71
N THR A 68 -3.47 20.32 2.28
CA THR A 68 -4.17 19.16 2.85
C THR A 68 -3.36 17.86 2.75
N LEU A 69 -2.44 17.73 1.78
CA LEU A 69 -1.56 16.56 1.66
C LEU A 69 -0.50 16.50 2.77
N HIS A 70 0.00 17.66 3.20
CA HIS A 70 0.90 17.73 4.36
C HIS A 70 0.15 17.29 5.63
N ASP A 71 -1.09 17.77 5.81
CA ASP A 71 -1.90 17.39 6.97
C ASP A 71 -2.29 15.92 6.94
N LEU A 72 -2.59 15.35 5.77
CA LEU A 72 -2.86 13.93 5.60
C LEU A 72 -1.71 13.04 6.13
N TYR A 73 -0.46 13.44 5.85
CA TYR A 73 0.70 12.72 6.38
C TYR A 73 0.99 13.06 7.84
N GLU A 74 1.10 14.33 8.19
CA GLU A 74 1.58 14.76 9.50
C GLU A 74 0.57 14.53 10.62
N MET A 75 -0.72 14.64 10.34
CA MET A 75 -1.78 14.46 11.34
C MET A 75 -2.28 13.02 11.39
N GLU A 76 -2.45 12.38 10.23
CA GLU A 76 -3.14 11.08 10.14
C GLU A 76 -2.20 9.91 9.81
N GLY A 77 -0.94 10.18 9.45
CA GLY A 77 0.05 9.15 9.16
C GLY A 77 -0.19 8.41 7.84
N GLN A 78 -0.97 9.00 6.92
CA GLN A 78 -1.20 8.46 5.57
C GLN A 78 -0.33 9.19 4.56
N SER A 79 0.49 8.46 3.80
CA SER A 79 1.35 9.08 2.78
C SER A 79 0.58 9.32 1.47
N PRO A 80 0.48 10.57 0.97
CA PRO A 80 -0.08 10.85 -0.35
C PRO A 80 0.95 10.53 -1.44
N TRP A 81 0.59 9.66 -2.37
CA TRP A 81 1.38 9.30 -3.54
C TRP A 81 0.64 9.70 -4.81
N TYR A 82 1.41 9.96 -5.87
CA TYR A 82 0.86 10.29 -7.18
C TYR A 82 0.84 9.04 -8.08
N ASP A 83 -0.29 8.79 -8.74
CA ASP A 83 -0.49 7.60 -9.58
C ASP A 83 -0.27 7.89 -11.08
N ASN A 84 0.83 8.53 -11.40
CA ASN A 84 1.24 8.82 -12.77
C ASN A 84 2.75 9.14 -12.82
N LEU A 85 3.41 8.82 -13.94
CA LEU A 85 4.80 9.17 -14.18
C LEU A 85 5.00 9.37 -15.69
N CYS A 86 5.39 10.57 -16.08
CA CYS A 86 5.65 10.93 -17.47
C CYS A 86 6.80 11.94 -17.57
N ARG A 87 7.28 12.16 -18.80
CA ARG A 87 8.22 13.23 -19.12
C ARG A 87 7.53 14.57 -19.42
N PRO A 88 8.12 15.68 -18.97
CA PRO A 88 9.36 15.77 -18.19
C PRO A 88 9.15 15.38 -16.72
N VAL A 89 10.06 14.57 -16.16
CA VAL A 89 9.95 14.06 -14.77
C VAL A 89 9.95 15.19 -13.74
N THR A 90 10.48 16.37 -14.09
CA THR A 90 10.44 17.59 -13.28
C THR A 90 9.03 18.10 -12.98
N ASP A 91 8.01 17.66 -13.72
CA ASP A 91 6.61 17.98 -13.42
C ASP A 91 6.14 17.39 -12.07
N LEU A 92 6.92 16.48 -11.48
CA LEU A 92 6.71 16.01 -10.11
C LEU A 92 7.13 17.04 -9.04
N ILE A 93 7.97 18.02 -9.36
CA ILE A 93 8.49 18.99 -8.37
C ILE A 93 7.37 19.76 -7.67
N PRO A 94 6.39 20.38 -8.38
CA PRO A 94 5.29 21.06 -7.71
C PRO A 94 4.42 20.13 -6.86
N LEU A 95 4.27 18.86 -7.26
CA LEU A 95 3.54 17.85 -6.51
C LEU A 95 4.26 17.50 -5.21
N ILE A 96 5.58 17.31 -5.26
CA ILE A 96 6.44 17.06 -4.10
C ILE A 96 6.38 18.25 -3.13
N GLU A 97 6.52 19.48 -3.65
CA GLU A 97 6.40 20.70 -2.85
C GLU A 97 5.01 20.86 -2.23
N SER A 98 3.97 20.35 -2.89
CA SER A 98 2.61 20.31 -2.36
C SER A 98 2.37 19.20 -1.35
N GLY A 99 3.33 18.30 -1.10
CA GLY A 99 3.24 17.27 -0.07
C GLY A 99 3.21 15.83 -0.58
N VAL A 100 3.27 15.57 -1.90
CA VAL A 100 3.38 14.20 -2.45
C VAL A 100 4.69 13.55 -2.01
N ARG A 101 4.62 12.28 -1.59
CA ARG A 101 5.73 11.56 -0.93
C ARG A 101 6.22 10.32 -1.66
N GLY A 102 5.63 10.00 -2.82
CA GLY A 102 6.02 8.89 -3.66
C GLY A 102 5.19 8.85 -4.94
N VAL A 103 5.55 7.95 -5.84
CA VAL A 103 4.91 7.83 -7.15
C VAL A 103 4.80 6.39 -7.62
N THR A 104 3.69 6.05 -8.26
CA THR A 104 3.49 4.78 -8.94
C THR A 104 3.42 4.97 -10.45
N SER A 105 4.03 4.04 -11.18
CA SER A 105 3.82 3.86 -12.61
C SER A 105 3.16 2.51 -12.91
N ASN A 106 2.71 2.35 -14.16
CA ASN A 106 2.26 1.10 -14.76
C ASN A 106 2.41 1.20 -16.30
N PRO A 107 2.34 0.10 -17.05
CA PRO A 107 2.47 0.13 -18.51
C PRO A 107 1.51 1.07 -19.24
N ALA A 108 0.26 1.18 -18.78
CA ALA A 108 -0.75 2.04 -19.42
C ALA A 108 -0.40 3.53 -19.29
N ILE A 109 0.19 3.93 -18.16
CA ILE A 109 0.72 5.28 -17.92
C ILE A 109 1.82 5.60 -18.94
N PHE A 110 2.81 4.72 -19.08
CA PHE A 110 3.90 4.92 -20.04
C PHE A 110 3.40 4.86 -21.49
N GLN A 111 2.43 4.01 -21.81
CA GLN A 111 1.79 3.99 -23.13
C GLN A 111 1.26 5.35 -23.48
N LYS A 112 0.43 5.92 -22.61
CA LYS A 112 -0.18 7.23 -22.85
C LYS A 112 0.90 8.32 -22.94
N ALA A 113 1.88 8.31 -22.03
CA ALA A 113 2.95 9.29 -22.01
C ALA A 113 3.80 9.25 -23.30
N ILE A 114 4.25 8.07 -23.71
CA ILE A 114 5.15 7.92 -24.85
C ILE A 114 4.40 8.12 -26.18
N SER A 115 3.16 7.65 -26.31
CA SER A 115 2.39 7.82 -27.55
C SER A 115 1.99 9.28 -27.81
N THR A 116 1.61 10.03 -26.77
CA THR A 116 1.03 11.37 -26.92
C THR A 116 2.03 12.52 -26.79
N SER A 117 3.20 12.29 -26.18
CA SER A 117 4.20 13.34 -25.94
C SER A 117 5.38 13.28 -26.92
N SER A 118 5.86 14.46 -27.34
CA SER A 118 7.12 14.58 -28.06
C SER A 118 8.35 14.47 -27.17
N ALA A 119 8.20 14.53 -25.84
CA ALA A 119 9.30 14.50 -24.88
C ALA A 119 10.14 13.21 -24.90
N TYR A 120 9.63 12.16 -25.55
CA TYR A 120 10.32 10.87 -25.72
C TYR A 120 11.01 10.73 -27.08
N ASN A 121 10.70 11.61 -28.05
CA ASN A 121 11.04 11.38 -29.46
C ASN A 121 12.54 11.27 -29.72
N ASP A 122 13.34 12.11 -29.07
CA ASP A 122 14.78 12.18 -29.37
C ASP A 122 15.54 10.98 -28.83
N GLN A 123 15.35 10.62 -27.55
CA GLN A 123 15.95 9.41 -26.99
C GLN A 123 15.42 8.16 -27.70
N PHE A 124 14.12 8.10 -28.00
CA PHE A 124 13.55 6.94 -28.72
C PHE A 124 14.17 6.80 -30.11
N ARG A 125 14.40 7.91 -30.83
CA ARG A 125 15.10 7.94 -32.10
C ARG A 125 16.52 7.40 -32.01
N GLU A 126 17.29 7.88 -31.03
CA GLU A 126 18.66 7.42 -30.80
C GLU A 126 18.72 5.92 -30.50
N LEU A 127 17.82 5.42 -29.65
CA LEU A 127 17.76 4.01 -29.28
C LEU A 127 17.45 3.12 -30.48
N VAL A 128 16.44 3.46 -31.28
CA VAL A 128 16.09 2.66 -32.47
C VAL A 128 17.20 2.72 -33.53
N GLN A 129 17.79 3.90 -33.76
CA GLN A 129 18.91 4.05 -34.70
C GLN A 129 20.17 3.29 -34.28
N SER A 130 20.35 3.05 -32.98
CA SER A 130 21.42 2.21 -32.44
C SER A 130 21.20 0.70 -32.64
N GLY A 131 20.08 0.30 -33.25
CA GLY A 131 19.74 -1.10 -33.55
C GLY A 131 19.01 -1.83 -32.43
N LYS A 132 18.53 -1.14 -31.39
CA LYS A 132 17.69 -1.76 -30.36
C LYS A 132 16.30 -2.05 -30.91
N ASP A 133 15.74 -3.20 -30.52
CA ASP A 133 14.34 -3.49 -30.74
C ASP A 133 13.43 -2.58 -29.89
N ILE A 134 12.14 -2.56 -30.21
CA ILE A 134 11.16 -1.67 -29.59
C ILE A 134 11.01 -1.92 -28.09
N GLU A 135 11.05 -3.17 -27.65
CA GLU A 135 10.90 -3.51 -26.23
C GLU A 135 12.16 -3.11 -25.45
N SER A 136 13.35 -3.36 -25.99
CA SER A 136 14.61 -2.86 -25.42
C SER A 136 14.64 -1.33 -25.33
N ALA A 137 14.15 -0.63 -26.36
CA ALA A 137 14.06 0.83 -26.36
C ALA A 137 13.04 1.33 -25.33
N TYR A 138 11.90 0.66 -25.19
CA TYR A 138 10.91 0.96 -24.14
C TYR A 138 11.52 0.88 -22.74
N TRP A 139 12.22 -0.21 -22.42
CA TRP A 139 12.81 -0.39 -21.09
C TRP A 139 13.86 0.67 -20.77
N GLU A 140 14.69 1.08 -21.75
CA GLU A 140 15.65 2.18 -21.59
C GLU A 140 14.96 3.52 -21.28
N LEU A 141 13.83 3.82 -21.94
CA LEU A 141 13.03 5.02 -21.66
C LEU A 141 12.46 4.97 -20.23
N VAL A 142 11.86 3.85 -19.85
CA VAL A 142 11.22 3.66 -18.54
C VAL A 142 12.23 3.70 -17.41
N VAL A 143 13.33 2.95 -17.51
CA VAL A 143 14.37 2.92 -16.47
C VAL A 143 14.96 4.31 -16.27
N LYS A 144 15.17 5.09 -17.35
CA LYS A 144 15.62 6.48 -17.23
C LYS A 144 14.64 7.35 -16.45
N ASP A 145 13.34 7.25 -16.73
CA ASP A 145 12.30 8.04 -16.04
C ASP A 145 12.22 7.67 -14.56
N ILE A 146 12.31 6.38 -14.26
CA ILE A 146 12.31 5.86 -12.89
C ILE A 146 13.55 6.34 -12.14
N GLN A 147 14.74 6.30 -12.76
CA GLN A 147 15.97 6.81 -12.14
C GLN A 147 15.91 8.30 -11.83
N ASP A 148 15.36 9.10 -12.76
CA ASP A 148 15.19 10.53 -12.57
C ASP A 148 14.15 10.84 -11.48
N ALA A 149 13.04 10.09 -11.45
CA ALA A 149 12.03 10.24 -10.40
C ALA A 149 12.60 9.84 -9.03
N CYS A 150 13.36 8.74 -8.95
CA CYS A 150 14.03 8.30 -7.73
C CYS A 150 14.93 9.40 -7.18
N LYS A 151 15.67 10.10 -8.06
CA LYS A 151 16.51 11.23 -7.67
C LYS A 151 15.71 12.41 -7.12
N LEU A 152 14.53 12.71 -7.67
CA LEU A 152 13.68 13.77 -7.14
C LEU A 152 13.12 13.43 -5.75
N PHE A 153 12.83 12.16 -5.47
CA PHE A 153 12.29 11.70 -4.20
C PHE A 153 13.35 11.31 -3.14
N GLU A 154 14.63 11.24 -3.52
CA GLU A 154 15.76 10.91 -2.62
C GLU A 154 15.79 11.76 -1.34
N PRO A 155 15.55 13.09 -1.36
CA PRO A 155 15.52 13.88 -0.13
C PRO A 155 14.43 13.42 0.86
N ILE A 156 13.26 12.99 0.38
CA ILE A 156 12.19 12.46 1.25
C ILE A 156 12.59 11.09 1.79
N TYR A 157 13.19 10.25 0.95
CA TYR A 157 13.69 8.94 1.35
C TYR A 157 14.70 9.07 2.51
N ASP A 158 15.69 9.95 2.36
CA ASP A 158 16.71 10.17 3.39
C ASP A 158 16.13 10.76 4.69
N GLN A 159 15.27 11.78 4.57
CA GLN A 159 14.66 12.45 5.73
C GLN A 159 13.74 11.54 6.53
N THR A 160 13.15 10.54 5.89
CA THR A 160 12.24 9.59 6.52
C THR A 160 12.91 8.26 6.88
N ASP A 161 14.22 8.18 6.74
CA ASP A 161 14.99 6.95 6.93
C ASP A 161 14.44 5.78 6.09
N GLY A 162 14.00 6.06 4.86
CA GLY A 162 13.36 5.09 3.97
C GLY A 162 11.96 4.67 4.43
N ALA A 163 11.16 5.60 4.98
CA ALA A 163 9.72 5.36 5.17
C ALA A 163 8.90 5.84 3.97
N ASP A 164 9.33 6.90 3.27
CA ASP A 164 8.71 7.40 2.04
C ASP A 164 9.77 7.70 0.97
N GLY A 165 9.41 8.42 -0.08
CA GLY A 165 10.32 8.81 -1.17
C GLY A 165 10.51 7.72 -2.21
N TYR A 166 9.52 6.83 -2.38
CA TYR A 166 9.65 5.69 -3.27
C TYR A 166 9.03 5.93 -4.66
N VAL A 167 9.62 5.27 -5.66
CA VAL A 167 9.13 5.21 -7.04
C VAL A 167 8.90 3.76 -7.41
N SER A 168 7.68 3.42 -7.87
CA SER A 168 7.38 2.05 -8.29
C SER A 168 7.51 1.85 -9.80
N VAL A 169 8.16 0.75 -10.19
CA VAL A 169 8.23 0.25 -11.58
C VAL A 169 7.77 -1.20 -11.62
N GLU A 170 6.93 -1.56 -12.59
CA GLU A 170 6.32 -2.89 -12.70
C GLU A 170 7.14 -3.84 -13.57
N VAL A 171 7.18 -5.11 -13.18
CA VAL A 171 7.61 -6.18 -14.08
C VAL A 171 6.64 -6.32 -15.25
N SER A 172 7.03 -7.05 -16.31
CA SER A 172 6.12 -7.28 -17.43
C SER A 172 4.83 -7.98 -16.96
N PRO A 173 3.63 -7.47 -17.31
CA PRO A 173 2.37 -8.14 -16.97
C PRO A 173 2.22 -9.55 -17.57
N LYS A 174 3.03 -9.89 -18.57
CA LYS A 174 3.07 -11.24 -19.17
C LYS A 174 3.56 -12.29 -18.17
N LEU A 175 4.27 -11.88 -17.13
CA LEU A 175 4.83 -12.75 -16.08
C LEU A 175 3.86 -13.00 -14.92
N ALA A 176 2.63 -12.47 -14.97
CA ALA A 176 1.66 -12.59 -13.89
C ALA A 176 1.30 -14.04 -13.52
N ASP A 177 1.60 -15.02 -14.37
CA ASP A 177 1.36 -16.44 -14.13
C ASP A 177 2.67 -17.26 -14.02
N ASP A 178 3.82 -16.59 -13.89
CA ASP A 178 5.16 -17.20 -13.94
C ASP A 178 6.03 -16.73 -12.76
N THR A 179 6.16 -17.60 -11.76
CA THR A 179 6.92 -17.31 -10.53
C THR A 179 8.40 -17.07 -10.81
N GLU A 180 9.05 -17.97 -11.55
CA GLU A 180 10.51 -17.98 -11.73
C GLU A 180 10.97 -16.79 -12.56
N ASN A 181 10.29 -16.54 -13.68
CA ASN A 181 10.63 -15.39 -14.53
C ASN A 181 10.26 -14.06 -13.87
N THR A 182 9.24 -14.01 -13.00
CA THR A 182 8.97 -12.83 -12.18
C THR A 182 10.12 -12.52 -11.22
N ILE A 183 10.71 -13.55 -10.58
CA ILE A 183 11.87 -13.36 -9.68
C ILE A 183 13.06 -12.80 -10.46
N GLU A 184 13.39 -13.38 -11.61
CA GLU A 184 14.51 -12.93 -12.43
C GLU A 184 14.28 -11.52 -12.99
N ALA A 185 13.08 -11.22 -13.48
CA ALA A 185 12.72 -9.88 -13.93
C ALA A 185 12.82 -8.84 -12.80
N ALA A 186 12.38 -9.18 -11.59
CA ALA A 186 12.46 -8.29 -10.44
C ALA A 186 13.91 -7.99 -10.03
N LYS A 187 14.77 -9.02 -10.00
CA LYS A 187 16.21 -8.86 -9.72
C LYS A 187 16.88 -7.99 -10.77
N TRP A 188 16.63 -8.29 -12.04
CA TRP A 188 17.21 -7.56 -13.16
C TRP A 188 16.78 -6.09 -13.16
N LEU A 189 15.49 -5.82 -12.96
CA LEU A 189 14.97 -4.45 -12.97
C LEU A 189 15.48 -3.64 -11.77
N HIS A 190 15.56 -4.25 -10.59
CA HIS A 190 16.16 -3.61 -9.42
C HIS A 190 17.63 -3.25 -9.67
N GLN A 191 18.41 -4.19 -10.23
CA GLN A 191 19.81 -3.97 -10.56
C GLN A 191 19.98 -2.90 -11.65
N TRP A 192 19.10 -2.85 -12.65
CA TRP A 192 19.22 -1.88 -13.74
C TRP A 192 18.84 -0.46 -13.29
N VAL A 193 17.80 -0.33 -12.47
CA VAL A 193 17.41 0.97 -11.91
C VAL A 193 18.50 1.50 -10.97
N ASP A 194 19.08 0.65 -10.12
CA ASP A 194 20.18 0.98 -9.21
C ASP A 194 19.89 2.22 -8.34
N ARG A 195 18.73 2.20 -7.67
CA ARG A 195 18.30 3.24 -6.73
C ARG A 195 17.71 2.62 -5.46
N PRO A 196 18.11 3.07 -4.26
CA PRO A 196 17.65 2.48 -3.00
C PRO A 196 16.16 2.70 -2.70
N ASN A 197 15.56 3.68 -3.37
CA ASN A 197 14.16 4.06 -3.23
C ASN A 197 13.27 3.59 -4.40
N VAL A 198 13.72 2.59 -5.17
CA VAL A 198 12.85 1.90 -6.13
C VAL A 198 12.02 0.81 -5.45
N TYR A 199 10.75 0.74 -5.79
CA TYR A 199 9.92 -0.44 -5.58
C TYR A 199 9.79 -1.22 -6.87
N ILE A 200 10.08 -2.52 -6.82
CA ILE A 200 9.68 -3.42 -7.90
C ILE A 200 8.23 -3.83 -7.66
N LYS A 201 7.37 -3.54 -8.62
CA LYS A 201 5.94 -3.84 -8.54
C LYS A 201 5.67 -5.23 -9.10
N ILE A 202 5.12 -6.11 -8.26
CA ILE A 202 4.84 -7.53 -8.54
C ILE A 202 3.34 -7.79 -8.31
N PRO A 203 2.62 -8.41 -9.26
CA PRO A 203 1.21 -8.71 -9.09
C PRO A 203 0.97 -9.78 -8.02
N ALA A 204 -0.12 -9.67 -7.28
CA ALA A 204 -0.57 -10.62 -6.27
C ALA A 204 -1.46 -11.72 -6.88
N THR A 205 -1.10 -12.27 -8.03
CA THR A 205 -1.75 -13.49 -8.51
C THR A 205 -1.28 -14.69 -7.68
N ALA A 206 -2.03 -15.80 -7.72
CA ALA A 206 -1.64 -17.01 -6.97
C ALA A 206 -0.22 -17.48 -7.33
N PRO A 207 0.17 -17.57 -8.61
CA PRO A 207 1.52 -17.97 -9.00
C PRO A 207 2.61 -16.98 -8.58
N CYS A 208 2.31 -15.69 -8.43
CA CYS A 208 3.32 -14.69 -8.06
C CYS A 208 3.50 -14.51 -6.55
N ILE A 209 2.65 -15.06 -5.68
CA ILE A 209 2.85 -14.95 -4.22
C ILE A 209 4.25 -15.45 -3.77
N PRO A 210 4.77 -16.61 -4.23
CA PRO A 210 6.10 -17.06 -3.85
C PRO A 210 7.23 -16.14 -4.35
N SER A 211 7.06 -15.43 -5.48
CA SER A 211 8.09 -14.51 -5.98
C SER A 211 8.25 -13.30 -5.06
N ILE A 212 7.17 -12.82 -4.43
CA ILE A 212 7.23 -11.74 -3.42
C ILE A 212 8.15 -12.14 -2.27
N LYS A 213 7.95 -13.34 -1.71
CA LYS A 213 8.79 -13.87 -0.63
C LYS A 213 10.27 -13.91 -1.03
N GLU A 214 10.56 -14.48 -2.19
CA GLU A 214 11.93 -14.66 -2.68
C GLU A 214 12.63 -13.31 -2.94
N VAL A 215 11.92 -12.34 -3.52
CA VAL A 215 12.45 -11.00 -3.80
C VAL A 215 12.70 -10.23 -2.51
N ILE A 216 11.78 -10.28 -1.54
CA ILE A 216 11.97 -9.68 -0.21
C ILE A 216 13.13 -10.33 0.55
N ALA A 217 13.28 -11.66 0.46
CA ALA A 217 14.41 -12.37 1.08
C ALA A 217 15.77 -11.91 0.53
N ARG A 218 15.81 -11.41 -0.70
CA ARG A 218 17.02 -10.82 -1.31
C ARG A 218 17.26 -9.36 -0.90
N GLY A 219 16.43 -8.81 -0.02
CA GLY A 219 16.51 -7.43 0.43
C GLY A 219 15.96 -6.41 -0.58
N ILE A 220 15.25 -6.85 -1.61
CA ILE A 220 14.66 -5.98 -2.62
C ILE A 220 13.29 -5.51 -2.14
N SER A 221 13.06 -4.20 -2.17
CA SER A 221 11.78 -3.61 -1.77
C SER A 221 10.71 -3.84 -2.84
N VAL A 222 9.51 -4.29 -2.43
CA VAL A 222 8.41 -4.67 -3.36
C VAL A 222 7.13 -3.85 -3.15
N ASN A 223 6.54 -3.37 -4.25
CA ASN A 223 5.15 -2.91 -4.29
C ASN A 223 4.26 -4.06 -4.79
N VAL A 224 3.53 -4.72 -3.91
CA VAL A 224 2.64 -5.81 -4.32
C VAL A 224 1.35 -5.22 -4.90
N THR A 225 0.96 -5.57 -6.12
CA THR A 225 -0.18 -4.96 -6.85
C THR A 225 -1.30 -5.95 -7.17
N LEU A 226 -2.42 -5.47 -7.73
CA LEU A 226 -3.60 -6.25 -8.11
C LEU A 226 -4.23 -7.04 -6.96
N ILE A 227 -4.30 -6.43 -5.78
CA ILE A 227 -4.99 -7.02 -4.62
C ILE A 227 -6.44 -6.55 -4.63
N PHE A 228 -7.37 -7.45 -4.97
CA PHE A 228 -8.83 -7.19 -5.04
C PHE A 228 -9.65 -7.91 -3.97
N SER A 229 -8.95 -8.56 -3.02
CA SER A 229 -9.46 -9.59 -2.12
C SER A 229 -9.93 -10.85 -2.86
N LEU A 230 -9.64 -12.02 -2.28
CA LEU A 230 -10.16 -13.30 -2.74
C LEU A 230 -10.73 -14.00 -1.53
N ALA A 231 -11.97 -14.47 -1.63
CA ALA A 231 -12.49 -15.40 -0.65
C ALA A 231 -11.73 -16.74 -0.75
N ARG A 232 -11.14 -17.21 0.34
CA ARG A 232 -10.66 -18.59 0.44
C ARG A 232 -11.85 -19.51 0.66
N TYR A 233 -12.12 -20.35 -0.32
CA TYR A 233 -13.10 -21.41 -0.19
C TYR A 233 -12.52 -22.54 0.68
N GLU A 234 -12.65 -22.43 2.00
CA GLU A 234 -12.46 -23.56 2.90
C GLU A 234 -13.69 -23.76 3.81
N ALA A 235 -14.78 -24.14 3.16
CA ALA A 235 -15.68 -25.18 3.68
C ALA A 235 -14.93 -26.50 4.05
N LEU A 236 -13.62 -26.60 3.77
CA LEU A 236 -12.75 -27.70 4.11
C LEU A 236 -12.50 -27.86 5.63
N MET A 237 -12.42 -26.79 6.44
CA MET A 237 -12.21 -26.95 7.91
C MET A 237 -13.49 -27.28 8.69
N LEU A 238 -14.64 -26.70 8.33
CA LEU A 238 -15.92 -27.05 8.96
C LEU A 238 -16.31 -28.51 8.65
N THR A 239 -16.05 -28.97 7.42
CA THR A 239 -16.20 -30.38 7.05
C THR A 239 -15.21 -31.27 7.79
N TRP A 240 -13.94 -30.86 7.94
CA TRP A 240 -12.92 -31.67 8.64
C TRP A 240 -13.14 -31.74 10.17
N MET A 241 -13.59 -30.65 10.81
CA MET A 241 -13.92 -30.65 12.24
C MET A 241 -15.26 -31.35 12.54
N VAL A 242 -16.27 -31.20 11.68
CA VAL A 242 -17.55 -31.94 11.81
C VAL A 242 -17.35 -33.44 11.59
N LEU A 243 -16.53 -33.86 10.61
CA LEU A 243 -16.17 -35.27 10.40
C LEU A 243 -15.33 -35.85 11.55
N ARG A 244 -14.41 -35.06 12.14
CA ARG A 244 -13.58 -35.50 13.28
C ARG A 244 -14.39 -35.59 14.58
N HIS A 245 -15.38 -34.72 14.77
CA HIS A 245 -16.22 -34.74 15.97
C HIS A 245 -17.34 -35.79 15.87
N LEU A 246 -18.01 -35.96 14.73
CA LEU A 246 -18.99 -37.04 14.50
C LEU A 246 -18.34 -38.44 14.54
N GLY A 247 -17.11 -38.59 14.03
CA GLY A 247 -16.35 -39.84 14.14
C GLY A 247 -16.00 -40.23 15.58
N SER A 248 -15.85 -39.25 16.48
CA SER A 248 -15.55 -39.48 17.90
C SER A 248 -16.78 -39.74 18.78
N VAL A 249 -17.98 -39.35 18.31
CA VAL A 249 -19.24 -39.48 19.06
C VAL A 249 -19.98 -40.79 18.74
N ILE A 250 -19.76 -41.38 17.55
CA ILE A 250 -20.43 -42.65 17.16
C ILE A 250 -19.69 -43.89 17.73
N SER A 251 -18.49 -43.73 18.27
CA SER A 251 -17.65 -44.85 18.75
C SER A 251 -17.67 -45.07 20.27
N ARG A 252 -18.53 -44.38 21.03
CA ARG A 252 -18.77 -44.67 22.46
C ARG A 252 -20.24 -44.54 22.85
N GLU A 253 -20.89 -45.70 22.95
CA GLU A 253 -21.82 -46.07 24.03
C GLU A 253 -23.18 -45.35 24.22
N TYR A 254 -24.23 -46.17 24.03
CA TYR A 254 -25.42 -46.38 24.88
C TYR A 254 -26.68 -45.50 24.80
N LEU A 255 -27.74 -46.16 24.34
CA LEU A 255 -29.08 -46.30 24.93
C LEU A 255 -29.47 -45.35 26.10
N GLY A 256 -30.51 -44.55 25.82
CA GLY A 256 -31.55 -44.16 26.79
C GLY A 256 -31.33 -42.86 27.56
N LEU A 257 -32.11 -41.80 27.25
CA LEU A 257 -32.81 -40.89 28.18
C LEU A 257 -33.24 -39.58 27.47
N HIS A 258 -34.57 -39.40 27.33
CA HIS A 258 -35.20 -38.25 26.66
C HIS A 258 -35.05 -36.89 27.40
N ARG A 259 -34.51 -36.84 28.62
CA ARG A 259 -34.30 -35.57 29.38
C ARG A 259 -32.93 -34.93 29.18
N LEU A 260 -31.92 -35.70 28.78
CA LEU A 260 -30.57 -35.17 28.47
C LEU A 260 -30.55 -34.45 27.11
N TRP A 261 -31.49 -34.76 26.22
CA TRP A 261 -31.63 -34.12 24.91
C TRP A 261 -31.94 -32.63 24.99
N GLY A 262 -32.72 -32.17 25.97
CA GLY A 262 -33.05 -30.73 26.10
C GLY A 262 -31.85 -29.87 26.50
N VAL A 263 -31.00 -30.37 27.41
CA VAL A 263 -29.78 -29.68 27.86
C VAL A 263 -28.70 -29.75 26.78
N LEU A 264 -28.55 -30.91 26.12
CA LEU A 264 -27.64 -31.08 24.99
C LEU A 264 -28.02 -30.17 23.82
N MET A 265 -29.31 -30.04 23.49
CA MET A 265 -29.79 -29.12 22.45
C MET A 265 -29.56 -27.65 22.82
N TYR A 266 -29.70 -27.27 24.10
CA TYR A 266 -29.40 -25.91 24.55
C TYR A 266 -27.90 -25.59 24.51
N GLN A 267 -27.04 -26.55 24.88
CA GLN A 267 -25.58 -26.43 24.74
C GLN A 267 -25.14 -26.43 23.27
N VAL A 268 -25.74 -27.25 22.41
CA VAL A 268 -25.50 -27.22 20.95
C VAL A 268 -26.00 -25.91 20.35
N ALA A 269 -27.12 -25.34 20.82
CA ALA A 269 -27.64 -24.06 20.34
C ALA A 269 -26.80 -22.85 20.82
N SER A 270 -26.34 -22.86 22.07
CA SER A 270 -25.46 -21.81 22.61
C SER A 270 -24.02 -21.91 22.07
N THR A 271 -23.49 -23.12 21.92
CA THR A 271 -22.23 -23.37 21.20
C THR A 271 -22.40 -23.08 19.71
N GLY A 272 -23.56 -23.34 19.13
CA GLY A 272 -23.93 -22.97 17.76
C GLY A 272 -23.98 -21.46 17.58
N ALA A 273 -24.56 -20.70 18.50
CA ALA A 273 -24.56 -19.24 18.48
C ALA A 273 -23.14 -18.66 18.66
N TYR A 274 -22.30 -19.28 19.51
CA TYR A 274 -20.90 -18.92 19.70
C TYR A 274 -20.03 -19.26 18.49
N ILE A 275 -20.25 -20.42 17.86
CA ILE A 275 -19.63 -20.83 16.59
C ILE A 275 -20.12 -19.92 15.47
N LEU A 276 -21.39 -19.51 15.43
CA LEU A 276 -21.91 -18.57 14.42
C LEU A 276 -21.35 -17.16 14.59
N SER A 277 -21.15 -16.68 15.82
CA SER A 277 -20.50 -15.38 16.07
C SER A 277 -19.02 -15.39 15.73
N HIS A 278 -18.31 -16.52 15.91
CA HIS A 278 -16.90 -16.69 15.52
C HIS A 278 -16.75 -17.11 14.04
N ALA A 279 -17.75 -17.76 13.45
CA ALA A 279 -17.80 -18.08 12.02
C ALA A 279 -17.91 -16.80 11.19
N ARG A 280 -18.58 -15.74 11.69
CA ARG A 280 -18.54 -14.41 11.06
C ARG A 280 -17.12 -13.85 10.97
N ILE A 281 -16.35 -13.92 12.06
CA ILE A 281 -14.94 -13.47 12.08
C ILE A 281 -14.10 -14.34 11.12
N LEU A 282 -14.33 -15.65 11.10
CA LEU A 282 -13.64 -16.56 10.17
C LEU A 282 -14.03 -16.27 8.70
N GLN A 283 -15.30 -16.00 8.40
CA GLN A 283 -15.80 -15.67 7.06
C GLN A 283 -15.22 -14.35 6.52
N LEU A 284 -15.09 -13.34 7.38
CA LEU A 284 -14.44 -12.07 7.04
C LEU A 284 -12.94 -12.25 6.78
N ILE A 285 -12.24 -13.06 7.58
CA ILE A 285 -10.84 -13.44 7.33
C ILE A 285 -10.71 -14.13 5.96
N PHE A 286 -11.66 -15.02 5.61
CA PHE A 286 -11.60 -15.72 4.33
C PHE A 286 -11.76 -14.79 3.14
N SER A 287 -12.57 -13.72 3.23
CA SER A 287 -12.79 -12.76 2.12
C SER A 287 -11.53 -12.01 1.66
N LEU A 288 -10.50 -11.94 2.51
CA LEU A 288 -9.25 -11.20 2.29
C LEU A 288 -8.04 -12.14 2.08
N ALA A 289 -8.27 -13.41 1.74
CA ALA A 289 -7.22 -14.43 1.74
C ALA A 289 -6.03 -14.09 0.84
N ARG A 290 -6.28 -13.42 -0.30
CA ARG A 290 -5.17 -12.95 -1.14
C ARG A 290 -4.28 -11.94 -0.42
N TYR A 291 -4.89 -10.98 0.28
CA TYR A 291 -4.13 -9.98 1.03
C TYR A 291 -3.39 -10.61 2.21
N GLU A 292 -4.00 -11.57 2.90
CA GLU A 292 -3.32 -12.35 3.94
C GLU A 292 -2.08 -13.07 3.40
N ALA A 293 -2.21 -13.74 2.24
CA ALA A 293 -1.10 -14.43 1.58
C ALA A 293 0.05 -13.48 1.19
N VAL A 294 -0.27 -12.24 0.81
CA VAL A 294 0.71 -11.18 0.53
C VAL A 294 1.47 -10.78 1.80
N ILE A 295 0.76 -10.57 2.92
CA ILE A 295 1.40 -10.25 4.20
C ILE A 295 2.31 -11.41 4.65
N ASP A 296 1.81 -12.65 4.54
CA ASP A 296 2.58 -13.83 4.93
C ASP A 296 3.84 -13.99 4.07
N ALA A 297 3.75 -13.76 2.75
CA ALA A 297 4.92 -13.77 1.87
C ALA A 297 5.94 -12.69 2.25
N TYR A 298 5.50 -11.50 2.66
CA TYR A 298 6.39 -10.45 3.15
C TYR A 298 7.11 -10.85 4.44
N LEU A 299 6.36 -11.33 5.44
CA LEU A 299 6.93 -11.76 6.73
C LEU A 299 7.89 -12.93 6.54
N ASP A 300 7.50 -13.92 5.75
CA ASP A 300 8.33 -15.06 5.37
C ASP A 300 9.63 -14.62 4.66
N GLY A 301 9.53 -13.64 3.78
CA GLY A 301 10.69 -13.10 3.05
C GLY A 301 11.68 -12.42 3.99
N LEU A 302 11.18 -11.58 4.91
CA LEU A 302 12.02 -10.95 5.93
C LEU A 302 12.72 -11.98 6.82
N GLU A 303 12.00 -13.03 7.23
CA GLU A 303 12.53 -14.13 8.04
C GLU A 303 13.58 -14.94 7.29
N ALA A 304 13.37 -15.22 6.00
CA ALA A 304 14.27 -15.98 5.16
C ALA A 304 15.49 -15.19 4.67
N SER A 305 15.48 -13.86 4.79
CA SER A 305 16.52 -13.00 4.20
C SER A 305 17.93 -13.23 4.73
N GLY A 306 18.06 -13.73 5.97
CA GLY A 306 19.35 -13.84 6.66
C GLY A 306 20.00 -12.49 6.99
N LEU A 307 19.35 -11.37 6.67
CA LEU A 307 19.86 -10.03 6.94
C LEU A 307 19.83 -9.72 8.45
N SER A 308 20.87 -9.03 8.91
CA SER A 308 20.98 -8.53 10.28
C SER A 308 20.23 -7.21 10.48
N ASP A 309 20.11 -6.41 9.43
CA ASP A 309 19.36 -5.17 9.37
C ASP A 309 18.29 -5.24 8.28
N LEU A 310 17.02 -5.09 8.68
CA LEU A 310 15.84 -5.10 7.82
C LEU A 310 15.29 -3.69 7.56
N SER A 311 15.93 -2.63 8.07
CA SER A 311 15.44 -1.24 8.00
C SER A 311 15.25 -0.72 6.56
N ARG A 312 15.96 -1.32 5.60
CA ARG A 312 15.90 -0.97 4.18
C ARG A 312 15.06 -1.93 3.32
N VAL A 313 14.52 -2.99 3.90
CA VAL A 313 13.65 -3.95 3.20
C VAL A 313 12.19 -3.59 3.47
N THR A 314 11.64 -2.78 2.56
CA THR A 314 10.30 -2.21 2.72
C THR A 314 9.33 -2.79 1.71
N SER A 315 8.04 -2.64 1.98
CA SER A 315 7.01 -3.06 1.04
C SER A 315 5.73 -2.26 1.22
N VAL A 316 4.97 -2.15 0.13
CA VAL A 316 3.57 -1.68 0.14
C VAL A 316 2.68 -2.74 -0.52
N ALA A 317 1.44 -2.85 -0.05
CA ALA A 317 0.42 -3.73 -0.62
C ALA A 317 -0.67 -2.87 -1.26
N SER A 318 -0.62 -2.72 -2.58
CA SER A 318 -1.57 -1.95 -3.39
C SER A 318 -2.92 -2.66 -3.49
N PHE A 319 -3.81 -2.28 -2.58
CA PHE A 319 -5.18 -2.76 -2.43
C PHE A 319 -6.14 -1.88 -3.26
N PHE A 320 -6.81 -2.48 -4.24
CA PHE A 320 -7.62 -1.76 -5.21
C PHE A 320 -9.03 -1.53 -4.69
N VAL A 321 -9.51 -0.28 -4.74
CA VAL A 321 -10.80 0.09 -4.15
C VAL A 321 -11.90 0.30 -5.19
N SER A 322 -11.78 1.27 -6.11
CA SER A 322 -12.93 1.64 -6.98
C SER A 322 -13.42 0.53 -7.89
N ARG A 323 -12.58 -0.45 -8.22
CA ARG A 323 -12.96 -1.58 -9.08
C ARG A 323 -13.96 -2.51 -8.37
N VAL A 324 -13.87 -2.62 -7.04
CA VAL A 324 -14.80 -3.42 -6.23
C VAL A 324 -16.21 -2.87 -6.34
N ASP A 325 -16.40 -1.58 -6.04
CA ASP A 325 -17.73 -0.96 -6.18
C ASP A 325 -18.21 -0.96 -7.64
N THR A 326 -17.32 -0.78 -8.62
CA THR A 326 -17.72 -0.86 -10.04
C THR A 326 -18.34 -2.22 -10.41
N LEU A 327 -17.82 -3.32 -9.86
CA LEU A 327 -18.37 -4.66 -10.10
C LEU A 327 -19.59 -4.94 -9.21
N VAL A 328 -19.48 -4.66 -7.91
CA VAL A 328 -20.54 -4.95 -6.94
C VAL A 328 -21.79 -4.10 -7.23
N ASP A 329 -21.65 -2.83 -7.61
CA ASP A 329 -22.79 -1.98 -7.98
C ASP A 329 -23.56 -2.57 -9.17
N LYS A 330 -22.87 -3.10 -10.20
CA LYS A 330 -23.53 -3.77 -11.34
C LYS A 330 -24.30 -5.01 -10.90
N LEU A 331 -23.76 -5.78 -9.95
CA LEU A 331 -24.43 -6.96 -9.40
C LEU A 331 -25.67 -6.56 -8.58
N LEU A 332 -25.56 -5.50 -7.78
CA LEU A 332 -26.68 -4.94 -7.01
C LEU A 332 -27.78 -4.35 -7.91
N GLU A 333 -27.40 -3.67 -8.99
CA GLU A 333 -28.34 -3.14 -9.98
C GLU A 333 -29.09 -4.26 -10.72
N LYS A 334 -28.43 -5.39 -10.97
CA LYS A 334 -29.06 -6.59 -11.53
C LYS A 334 -30.06 -7.23 -10.55
N ILE A 335 -29.81 -7.16 -9.25
CA ILE A 335 -30.75 -7.61 -8.22
C ILE A 335 -31.96 -6.67 -8.14
N GLY A 336 -31.72 -5.35 -8.17
CA GLY A 336 -32.74 -4.33 -8.39
C GLY A 336 -33.71 -4.07 -7.24
N THR A 337 -33.55 -4.72 -6.08
CA THR A 337 -34.38 -4.43 -4.90
C THR A 337 -33.92 -3.13 -4.22
N PRO A 338 -34.80 -2.41 -3.50
CA PRO A 338 -34.41 -1.21 -2.75
C PRO A 338 -33.23 -1.45 -1.79
N GLU A 339 -33.20 -2.62 -1.14
CA GLU A 339 -32.14 -3.01 -0.20
C GLU A 339 -30.79 -3.21 -0.92
N ALA A 340 -30.80 -3.77 -2.13
CA ALA A 340 -29.60 -3.92 -2.94
C ALA A 340 -29.08 -2.57 -3.45
N LEU A 341 -29.98 -1.71 -3.95
CA LEU A 341 -29.60 -0.40 -4.49
C LEU A 341 -29.08 0.57 -3.42
N ASP A 342 -29.49 0.41 -2.16
CA ASP A 342 -28.97 1.18 -1.02
C ASP A 342 -27.54 0.79 -0.63
N LEU A 343 -27.06 -0.39 -1.03
CA LEU A 343 -25.68 -0.84 -0.73
C LEU A 343 -24.64 -0.40 -1.76
N ARG A 344 -25.05 0.29 -2.83
CA ARG A 344 -24.12 0.76 -3.86
C ARG A 344 -23.09 1.74 -3.30
N GLY A 345 -21.85 1.63 -3.78
CA GLY A 345 -20.73 2.48 -3.34
C GLY A 345 -20.26 2.24 -1.89
N LYS A 346 -20.71 1.16 -1.24
CA LYS A 346 -20.34 0.82 0.15
C LYS A 346 -19.34 -0.35 0.24
N ALA A 347 -19.22 -1.17 -0.80
CA ALA A 347 -18.51 -2.44 -0.75
C ALA A 347 -16.99 -2.25 -0.65
N ALA A 348 -16.42 -1.34 -1.43
CA ALA A 348 -14.98 -1.09 -1.47
C ALA A 348 -14.44 -0.54 -0.14
N ASN A 349 -15.10 0.48 0.43
CA ASN A 349 -14.68 1.07 1.70
C ASN A 349 -14.87 0.11 2.87
N ALA A 350 -15.94 -0.70 2.87
CA ALA A 350 -16.10 -1.78 3.85
C ALA A 350 -14.96 -2.80 3.75
N GLN A 351 -14.62 -3.24 2.53
CA GLN A 351 -13.51 -4.16 2.30
C GLN A 351 -12.16 -3.59 2.77
N ALA A 352 -11.90 -2.31 2.49
CA ALA A 352 -10.67 -1.63 2.91
C ALA A 352 -10.56 -1.54 4.45
N ALA A 353 -11.65 -1.23 5.16
CA ALA A 353 -11.68 -1.22 6.62
C ALA A 353 -11.35 -2.61 7.21
N LEU A 354 -11.91 -3.67 6.64
CA LEU A 354 -11.59 -5.06 7.04
C LEU A 354 -10.13 -5.42 6.72
N ALA A 355 -9.60 -4.98 5.57
CA ALA A 355 -8.20 -5.16 5.22
C ALA A 355 -7.28 -4.46 6.23
N TYR A 356 -7.64 -3.25 6.66
CA TYR A 356 -6.89 -2.53 7.68
C TYR A 356 -6.92 -3.23 9.04
N GLN A 357 -8.05 -3.83 9.43
CA GLN A 357 -8.14 -4.66 10.65
C GLN A 357 -7.23 -5.88 10.56
N LEU A 358 -7.20 -6.59 9.42
CA LEU A 358 -6.29 -7.72 9.18
C LEU A 358 -4.82 -7.28 9.24
N TYR A 359 -4.49 -6.14 8.63
CA TYR A 359 -3.17 -5.52 8.68
C TYR A 359 -2.70 -5.29 10.13
N GLN A 360 -3.54 -4.64 10.95
CA GLN A 360 -3.22 -4.40 12.36
C GLN A 360 -2.97 -5.70 13.12
N LYS A 361 -3.77 -6.74 12.85
CA LYS A 361 -3.61 -8.06 13.47
C LYS A 361 -2.29 -8.74 13.06
N LYS A 362 -1.96 -8.78 11.77
CA LYS A 362 -0.79 -9.53 11.26
C LYS A 362 0.54 -8.84 11.58
N PHE A 363 0.55 -7.50 11.68
CA PHE A 363 1.72 -6.72 12.12
C PHE A 363 1.69 -6.45 13.64
N SER A 364 1.39 -7.49 14.42
CA SER A 364 1.42 -7.48 15.89
C SER A 364 1.86 -8.84 16.45
N GLY A 365 2.20 -8.87 17.74
CA GLY A 365 2.53 -10.10 18.45
C GLY A 365 3.95 -10.63 18.18
N PRO A 366 4.29 -11.81 18.74
CA PRO A 366 5.68 -12.26 18.86
C PRO A 366 6.44 -12.42 17.54
N ARG A 367 5.77 -12.87 16.47
CA ARG A 367 6.38 -13.02 15.14
C ARG A 367 6.85 -11.66 14.61
N TRP A 368 5.96 -10.66 14.66
CA TRP A 368 6.27 -9.30 14.21
C TRP A 368 7.31 -8.62 15.10
N GLU A 369 7.17 -8.71 16.42
CA GLU A 369 8.10 -8.11 17.38
C GLU A 369 9.54 -8.65 17.24
N ALA A 370 9.71 -9.91 16.83
CA ALA A 370 11.02 -10.47 16.53
C ALA A 370 11.69 -9.80 15.32
N LEU A 371 10.90 -9.45 14.29
CA LEU A 371 11.39 -8.76 13.09
C LEU A 371 11.69 -7.27 13.37
N VAL A 372 10.87 -6.61 14.19
CA VAL A 372 11.11 -5.21 14.61
C VAL A 372 12.45 -5.06 15.32
N LYS A 373 12.89 -6.06 16.10
CA LYS A 373 14.22 -6.07 16.75
C LYS A 373 15.39 -6.03 15.75
N LYS A 374 15.15 -6.41 14.49
CA LYS A 374 16.10 -6.32 13.37
C LYS A 374 15.87 -5.07 12.50
N GLY A 375 15.00 -4.16 12.91
CA GLY A 375 14.70 -2.92 12.17
C GLY A 375 13.59 -3.05 11.11
N ALA A 376 12.84 -4.18 11.06
CA ALA A 376 11.78 -4.34 10.07
C ALA A 376 10.70 -3.26 10.17
N LYS A 377 10.19 -2.84 9.00
CA LYS A 377 9.06 -1.92 8.86
C LYS A 377 7.81 -2.68 8.42
N LYS A 378 6.62 -2.21 8.76
CA LYS A 378 5.38 -2.88 8.32
C LYS A 378 5.26 -2.75 6.80
N GLN A 379 4.74 -3.79 6.13
CA GLN A 379 4.27 -3.62 4.74
C GLN A 379 3.00 -2.79 4.78
N ARG A 380 3.07 -1.52 4.37
CA ARG A 380 1.93 -0.60 4.47
C ARG A 380 0.84 -0.97 3.46
N LEU A 381 -0.42 -0.81 3.86
CA LEU A 381 -1.52 -0.80 2.91
C LEU A 381 -1.41 0.43 2.01
N LEU A 382 -1.55 0.22 0.70
CA LEU A 382 -1.60 1.28 -0.29
C LEU A 382 -2.95 1.23 -0.98
N TRP A 383 -3.78 2.26 -0.82
CA TRP A 383 -5.07 2.37 -1.49
C TRP A 383 -4.85 2.77 -2.94
N ALA A 384 -5.15 1.84 -3.86
CA ALA A 384 -4.97 2.00 -5.30
C ALA A 384 -6.32 2.05 -6.03
N SER A 385 -6.32 2.58 -7.26
CA SER A 385 -7.57 2.80 -8.01
C SER A 385 -8.55 3.66 -7.20
N THR A 386 -8.11 4.84 -6.77
CA THR A 386 -8.85 5.78 -5.90
C THR A 386 -9.68 6.78 -6.69
N SER A 387 -9.69 6.73 -8.03
CA SER A 387 -10.64 7.52 -8.84
C SER A 387 -12.06 7.03 -8.67
N VAL A 388 -12.97 7.95 -8.39
CA VAL A 388 -14.40 7.71 -8.40
C VAL A 388 -14.91 7.52 -9.83
N LYS A 389 -15.68 6.45 -10.04
CA LYS A 389 -16.18 6.04 -11.37
C LYS A 389 -17.64 6.40 -11.61
N ASN A 390 -18.40 6.56 -10.53
CA ASN A 390 -19.80 6.95 -10.57
C ASN A 390 -19.93 8.43 -10.19
N PRO A 391 -20.41 9.30 -11.09
CA PRO A 391 -20.53 10.74 -10.82
C PRO A 391 -21.56 11.08 -9.72
N ALA A 392 -22.40 10.12 -9.32
CA ALA A 392 -23.31 10.30 -8.18
C ALA A 392 -22.60 10.22 -6.82
N TYR A 393 -21.37 9.71 -6.78
CA TYR A 393 -20.59 9.60 -5.55
C TYR A 393 -19.70 10.85 -5.36
N PRO A 394 -19.42 11.24 -4.11
CA PRO A 394 -18.39 12.25 -3.85
C PRO A 394 -17.08 11.82 -4.50
N ASP A 395 -16.42 12.70 -5.24
CA ASP A 395 -15.13 12.47 -5.92
C ASP A 395 -13.96 12.15 -4.97
N THR A 396 -14.16 12.35 -3.66
CA THR A 396 -13.24 11.97 -2.56
C THR A 396 -13.59 10.63 -1.87
N LEU A 397 -14.60 9.88 -2.35
CA LEU A 397 -15.12 8.65 -1.74
C LEU A 397 -14.05 7.58 -1.44
N TYR A 398 -12.98 7.53 -2.23
CA TYR A 398 -11.92 6.53 -2.09
C TYR A 398 -10.61 7.11 -1.55
N VAL A 399 -10.65 8.30 -0.96
CA VAL A 399 -9.54 8.87 -0.20
C VAL A 399 -9.98 9.15 1.22
N ALA A 400 -11.00 10.00 1.40
CA ALA A 400 -11.38 10.49 2.72
C ALA A 400 -11.82 9.38 3.71
N PRO A 401 -12.61 8.37 3.32
CA PRO A 401 -13.00 7.27 4.23
C PRO A 401 -11.85 6.30 4.55
N LEU A 402 -10.75 6.35 3.78
CA LEU A 402 -9.64 5.41 3.90
C LEU A 402 -8.43 5.98 4.66
N ILE A 403 -8.58 7.16 5.26
CA ILE A 403 -7.52 7.84 6.00
C ILE A 403 -7.23 7.09 7.30
N GLY A 404 -5.96 6.73 7.51
CA GLY A 404 -5.47 6.16 8.76
C GLY A 404 -3.97 5.96 8.78
N PRO A 405 -3.41 5.64 9.97
CA PRO A 405 -1.98 5.60 10.18
C PRO A 405 -1.31 4.40 9.52
N ASP A 406 -0.05 4.58 9.12
CA ASP A 406 0.79 3.59 8.46
C ASP A 406 0.22 3.09 7.11
N THR A 407 -0.53 3.95 6.39
CA THR A 407 -1.03 3.63 5.05
C THR A 407 -0.54 4.62 3.99
N VAL A 408 -0.79 4.29 2.73
CA VAL A 408 -0.50 5.11 1.56
C VAL A 408 -1.78 5.27 0.75
N SER A 409 -2.03 6.43 0.17
CA SER A 409 -3.05 6.61 -0.86
C SER A 409 -2.38 7.03 -2.15
N THR A 410 -2.44 6.20 -3.19
CA THR A 410 -1.97 6.61 -4.52
C THR A 410 -3.12 7.20 -5.30
N MET A 411 -2.96 8.45 -5.73
CA MET A 411 -4.02 9.27 -6.30
C MET A 411 -3.66 9.69 -7.72
N PRO A 412 -4.47 9.35 -8.73
CA PRO A 412 -4.36 9.95 -10.05
C PRO A 412 -4.82 11.40 -10.02
N ASP A 413 -4.53 12.15 -11.10
CA ASP A 413 -4.73 13.60 -11.20
C ASP A 413 -6.08 14.10 -10.63
N GLN A 414 -7.17 13.48 -11.05
CA GLN A 414 -8.53 13.89 -10.64
C GLN A 414 -8.77 13.69 -9.14
N ALA A 415 -8.34 12.56 -8.57
CA ALA A 415 -8.54 12.26 -7.16
C ALA A 415 -7.64 13.16 -6.28
N LEU A 416 -6.39 13.37 -6.72
CA LEU A 416 -5.45 14.26 -6.04
C LEU A 416 -5.99 15.70 -6.02
N GLN A 417 -6.45 16.19 -7.17
CA GLN A 417 -6.99 17.55 -7.29
C GLN A 417 -8.26 17.75 -6.45
N ALA A 418 -9.19 16.80 -6.47
CA ALA A 418 -10.40 16.85 -5.65
C ALA A 418 -10.06 16.87 -4.15
N PHE A 419 -9.13 16.02 -3.71
CA PHE A 419 -8.72 15.95 -2.31
C PHE A 419 -7.96 17.21 -1.86
N VAL A 420 -7.14 17.81 -2.74
CA VAL A 420 -6.47 19.09 -2.46
C VAL A 420 -7.47 20.23 -2.34
N ASP A 421 -8.49 20.26 -3.20
CA ASP A 421 -9.50 21.32 -3.26
C ASP A 421 -10.45 21.30 -2.04
N HIS A 422 -11.01 20.14 -1.72
CA HIS A 422 -12.07 20.04 -0.70
C HIS A 422 -12.04 18.74 0.13
N GLY A 423 -10.93 18.01 0.14
CA GLY A 423 -10.73 16.83 0.96
C GLY A 423 -10.79 17.15 2.46
N LYS A 424 -11.41 16.25 3.23
CA LYS A 424 -11.44 16.34 4.70
C LYS A 424 -10.42 15.37 5.29
N VAL A 425 -9.47 15.90 6.06
CA VAL A 425 -8.46 15.11 6.75
C VAL A 425 -8.99 14.73 8.13
N ALA A 426 -9.22 13.43 8.33
CA ALA A 426 -9.55 12.83 9.62
C ALA A 426 -9.32 11.31 9.54
N ARG A 427 -8.82 10.67 10.60
CA ARG A 427 -8.79 9.20 10.68
C ARG A 427 -10.20 8.62 10.64
N THR A 428 -10.47 7.83 9.60
CA THR A 428 -11.78 7.21 9.37
C THR A 428 -11.72 5.70 9.13
N ILE A 429 -10.57 5.17 8.68
CA ILE A 429 -10.45 3.79 8.21
C ILE A 429 -10.93 2.74 9.22
N ASP A 430 -10.78 3.03 10.51
CA ASP A 430 -11.16 2.16 11.63
C ASP A 430 -12.20 2.77 12.56
N SER A 431 -12.89 3.82 12.12
CA SER A 431 -13.92 4.51 12.91
C SER A 431 -15.18 3.67 13.14
N ASN A 432 -15.55 2.79 12.20
CA ASN A 432 -16.75 1.95 12.33
C ASN A 432 -16.60 0.57 11.65
N VAL A 433 -15.67 -0.25 12.14
CA VAL A 433 -15.41 -1.59 11.59
C VAL A 433 -16.66 -2.48 11.63
N SER A 434 -17.51 -2.35 12.66
CA SER A 434 -18.76 -3.13 12.77
C SER A 434 -19.74 -2.83 11.64
N GLU A 435 -19.80 -1.59 11.15
CA GLU A 435 -20.60 -1.24 9.98
C GLU A 435 -20.05 -1.89 8.70
N ALA A 436 -18.72 -1.91 8.53
CA ALA A 436 -18.08 -2.60 7.41
C ALA A 436 -18.42 -4.11 7.39
N GLU A 437 -18.38 -4.77 8.55
CA GLU A 437 -18.80 -6.17 8.71
C GLU A 437 -20.30 -6.36 8.38
N GLY A 438 -21.13 -5.39 8.78
CA GLY A 438 -22.56 -5.35 8.50
C GLY A 438 -22.87 -5.24 7.00
N ILE A 439 -22.16 -4.35 6.29
CA ILE A 439 -22.24 -4.19 4.84
C ILE A 439 -21.85 -5.50 4.13
N TYR A 440 -20.73 -6.10 4.51
CA TYR A 440 -20.28 -7.38 3.97
C TYR A 440 -21.34 -8.47 4.14
N SER A 441 -21.89 -8.59 5.34
CA SER A 441 -22.95 -9.56 5.66
C SER A 441 -24.24 -9.29 4.88
N ALA A 442 -24.58 -8.02 4.64
CA ALA A 442 -25.77 -7.64 3.89
C ALA A 442 -25.62 -7.96 2.40
N LEU A 443 -24.45 -7.71 1.81
CA LEU A 443 -24.12 -8.06 0.43
C LEU A 443 -24.21 -9.57 0.21
N GLU A 444 -23.66 -10.38 1.12
CA GLU A 444 -23.76 -11.85 1.04
C GLU A 444 -25.22 -12.35 1.13
N LYS A 445 -26.04 -11.76 2.00
CA LYS A 445 -27.47 -12.11 2.11
C LYS A 445 -28.27 -11.80 0.84
N LEU A 446 -27.82 -10.82 0.06
CA LEU A 446 -28.38 -10.49 -1.25
C LEU A 446 -27.83 -11.38 -2.38
N GLY A 447 -26.93 -12.32 -2.07
CA GLY A 447 -26.36 -13.27 -3.02
C GLY A 447 -25.08 -12.77 -3.70
N ILE A 448 -24.42 -11.73 -3.19
CA ILE A 448 -23.09 -11.32 -3.67
C ILE A 448 -22.05 -12.35 -3.21
N ASP A 449 -21.44 -13.03 -4.16
CA ASP A 449 -20.33 -13.97 -3.91
C ASP A 449 -18.98 -13.24 -4.00
N TRP A 450 -18.33 -13.06 -2.85
CA TRP A 450 -17.00 -12.44 -2.77
C TRP A 450 -15.90 -13.25 -3.44
N SER A 451 -16.07 -14.57 -3.60
CA SER A 451 -15.15 -15.42 -4.36
C SER A 451 -15.20 -15.08 -5.84
N TYR A 452 -16.42 -14.93 -6.38
CA TYR A 452 -16.65 -14.48 -7.74
C TYR A 452 -16.11 -13.06 -7.94
N VAL A 453 -16.48 -12.11 -7.08
CA VAL A 453 -16.02 -10.70 -7.16
C VAL A 453 -14.50 -10.64 -7.23
N GLY A 454 -13.81 -11.29 -6.28
CA GLY A 454 -12.36 -11.31 -6.26
C GLY A 454 -11.73 -11.95 -7.50
N SER A 455 -12.23 -13.10 -7.93
CA SER A 455 -11.70 -13.83 -9.08
C SER A 455 -11.90 -13.07 -10.39
N GLN A 456 -13.06 -12.43 -10.57
CA GLN A 456 -13.32 -11.59 -11.74
C GLN A 456 -12.41 -10.38 -11.76
N LEU A 457 -12.23 -9.69 -10.63
CA LEU A 457 -11.36 -8.52 -10.56
C LEU A 457 -9.89 -8.86 -10.79
N GLU A 458 -9.41 -10.01 -10.29
CA GLU A 458 -8.06 -10.51 -10.58
C GLU A 458 -7.90 -10.79 -12.09
N LEU A 459 -8.85 -11.51 -12.69
CA LEU A 459 -8.82 -11.87 -14.12
C LEU A 459 -8.87 -10.62 -15.02
N GLU A 460 -9.84 -9.73 -14.82
CA GLU A 460 -9.95 -8.47 -15.55
C GLU A 460 -8.74 -7.55 -15.29
N GLY A 461 -8.20 -7.59 -14.08
CA GLY A 461 -6.99 -6.87 -13.70
C GLY A 461 -5.78 -7.29 -14.50
N VAL A 462 -5.48 -8.58 -14.50
CA VAL A 462 -4.34 -9.13 -15.26
C VAL A 462 -4.53 -8.93 -16.77
N ASP A 463 -5.72 -9.22 -17.29
CA ASP A 463 -6.02 -9.08 -18.72
C ASP A 463 -5.90 -7.62 -19.19
N SER A 464 -6.45 -6.66 -18.45
CA SER A 464 -6.33 -5.23 -18.79
C SER A 464 -4.88 -4.75 -18.79
N PHE A 465 -4.03 -5.27 -17.90
CA PHE A 465 -2.61 -4.94 -17.84
C PHE A 465 -1.83 -5.56 -19.00
N LYS A 466 -2.07 -6.85 -19.33
CA LYS A 466 -1.48 -7.52 -20.50
C LYS A 466 -1.85 -6.76 -21.80
N LYS A 467 -3.13 -6.43 -21.98
CA LYS A 467 -3.61 -5.63 -23.14
C LYS A 467 -2.98 -4.24 -23.22
N SER A 468 -2.86 -3.54 -22.09
CA SER A 468 -2.21 -2.22 -22.06
C SER A 468 -0.73 -2.31 -22.44
N PHE A 469 -0.05 -3.40 -22.06
CA PHE A 469 1.35 -3.64 -22.42
C PHE A 469 1.52 -4.03 -23.90
N ASP A 470 0.64 -4.85 -24.47
CA ASP A 470 0.70 -5.15 -25.91
C ASP A 470 0.41 -3.90 -26.74
N SER A 471 -0.62 -3.14 -26.35
CA SER A 471 -0.98 -1.88 -27.03
C SER A 471 0.11 -0.79 -26.91
N LEU A 472 0.87 -0.79 -25.81
CA LEU A 472 2.08 0.01 -25.65
C LEU A 472 3.11 -0.32 -26.74
N LEU A 473 3.45 -1.59 -26.91
CA LEU A 473 4.46 -2.02 -27.88
C LEU A 473 4.03 -1.68 -29.31
N ASP A 474 2.74 -1.88 -29.63
CA ASP A 474 2.17 -1.48 -30.91
C ASP A 474 2.28 0.04 -31.14
N SER A 475 1.93 0.84 -30.13
CA SER A 475 2.02 2.31 -30.20
C SER A 475 3.46 2.80 -30.41
N LEU A 476 4.43 2.11 -29.81
CA LEU A 476 5.85 2.42 -29.99
C LEU A 476 6.33 2.01 -31.39
N GLN A 477 5.87 0.88 -31.91
CA GLN A 477 6.17 0.46 -33.27
C GLN A 477 5.60 1.45 -34.29
N GLU A 478 4.36 1.89 -34.12
CA GLU A 478 3.74 2.94 -34.93
C GLU A 478 4.54 4.26 -34.86
N LYS A 479 4.97 4.64 -33.66
CA LYS A 479 5.82 5.82 -33.46
C LYS A 479 7.16 5.69 -34.17
N ALA A 480 7.82 4.54 -34.10
CA ALA A 480 9.08 4.27 -34.80
C ALA A 480 8.90 4.38 -36.32
N ASN A 481 7.81 3.85 -36.86
CA ASN A 481 7.43 3.97 -38.27
C ASN A 481 7.17 5.43 -38.66
N SER A 482 6.44 6.18 -37.84
CA SER A 482 6.11 7.60 -38.09
C SER A 482 7.35 8.51 -38.12
N LEU A 483 8.34 8.19 -37.29
CA LEU A 483 9.62 8.89 -37.22
C LEU A 483 10.61 8.43 -38.30
N LYS A 484 10.19 7.51 -39.20
CA LYS A 484 11.02 6.88 -40.25
C LYS A 484 12.30 6.25 -39.72
N LEU A 485 12.23 5.66 -38.53
CA LEU A 485 13.39 5.11 -37.81
C LEU A 485 13.66 3.66 -38.16
N VAL A 486 12.66 2.95 -38.68
CA VAL A 486 12.78 1.58 -39.17
C VAL A 486 12.84 1.66 -40.68
N SER A 487 13.97 1.32 -41.30
CA SER A 487 14.00 1.06 -42.74
C SER A 487 13.25 -0.24 -43.01
N MET A 488 12.35 -0.23 -44.00
CA MET A 488 11.68 -1.44 -44.50
C MET A 488 12.67 -2.56 -44.83
#